data_AF-A0A960VKI5-F1
#
_entry.id   AF-A0A960VKI5-F1
#
_cell.length_a   1.000
_cell.length_b   1.000
_cell.length_c   1.000
_cell.angle_alpha   90.00
_cell.angle_beta   90.00
_cell.angle_gamma   90.00
#
_symmetry.space_group_name_H-M   'P 1'
#
loop_
_entity.id
_entity.type
_entity.pdbx_description
1 polymer ?
#
loop_
_entity_poly.entity_id
_entity_poly.type
_entity_poly.pdbx_seq_one_letter_code
_entity_poly.pdbx_strand_id
1 'polypeptide(L)'
;MTGRRFATDRGRAACAALLVSGLLAVVPAPLRAWSEFGTEADEPETPATGPEIVEPFFAFLVGLADADSLGAWSGADLAAWTAASGRESRFPLTEVVRIERRRPQPERAGRFGPPVRADWRLELAAAQDRPMPYSILGYHPGSLRVARVLELAELAPLAFSLELPADDDAVRHVQVDSCRVFALEGGHVLLDADGWLDALLGAGLDDSWTLGFVTARTEGELVGLAVSLGRDGRRIYGEFDFRADKVLAHGRPLANALSRTSRAWLDVAAGNLPDPWVE
;
A
#
# COMPACT_ATOMS: atom_id res chain seq x y z
N MET A 1 55.70 -21.73 -22.47
CA MET A 1 54.73 -20.98 -21.64
C MET A 1 53.53 -20.65 -22.50
N THR A 2 52.50 -21.47 -22.41
CA THR A 2 51.30 -21.47 -23.25
C THR A 2 50.25 -20.53 -22.67
N GLY A 3 49.95 -19.46 -23.40
CA GLY A 3 48.88 -18.53 -23.06
C GLY A 3 47.50 -19.11 -23.34
N ARG A 4 46.62 -19.07 -22.32
CA ARG A 4 45.17 -19.23 -22.50
C ARG A 4 44.53 -17.84 -22.40
N ARG A 5 43.96 -17.38 -23.51
CA ARG A 5 42.98 -16.28 -23.53
C ARG A 5 41.61 -16.91 -23.25
N PHE A 6 40.94 -16.48 -22.19
CA PHE A 6 39.51 -16.64 -22.05
C PHE A 6 38.84 -15.34 -22.49
N ALA A 7 38.07 -15.45 -23.57
CA ALA A 7 37.01 -14.52 -23.89
C ALA A 7 35.76 -14.98 -23.13
N THR A 8 35.06 -14.05 -22.49
CA THR A 8 33.69 -14.24 -21.99
C THR A 8 32.90 -13.02 -22.48
N ASP A 9 32.22 -13.18 -23.60
CA ASP A 9 30.76 -13.39 -23.69
C ASP A 9 29.97 -12.17 -23.23
N ARG A 10 29.85 -11.19 -24.13
CA ARG A 10 28.72 -10.27 -24.19
C ARG A 10 27.69 -10.90 -25.11
N GLY A 11 26.58 -11.34 -24.58
CA GLY A 11 25.47 -11.82 -25.39
C GLY A 11 24.21 -12.08 -24.57
N ARG A 12 23.10 -11.57 -25.12
CA ARG A 12 21.66 -11.80 -24.81
C ARG A 12 21.01 -10.68 -23.98
N ALA A 13 19.87 -10.11 -24.36
CA ALA A 13 19.10 -10.19 -25.59
C ALA A 13 18.11 -9.01 -25.60
N ALA A 14 18.03 -8.30 -26.72
CA ALA A 14 16.90 -7.44 -27.05
C ALA A 14 15.91 -8.23 -27.92
N CYS A 15 14.64 -7.84 -27.84
CA CYS A 15 13.47 -8.23 -28.65
C CYS A 15 12.68 -9.50 -28.26
N ALA A 16 11.42 -9.30 -27.88
CA ALA A 16 10.26 -9.94 -28.54
C ALA A 16 8.95 -9.20 -28.20
N ALA A 17 8.19 -8.87 -29.25
CA ALA A 17 6.86 -8.30 -29.22
C ALA A 17 5.84 -9.32 -29.77
N LEU A 18 4.59 -9.25 -29.27
CA LEU A 18 3.30 -9.59 -29.91
C LEU A 18 2.92 -11.04 -30.29
N LEU A 19 1.59 -11.27 -30.21
CA LEU A 19 0.72 -12.41 -30.63
C LEU A 19 0.49 -13.51 -29.55
N VAL A 20 -0.73 -14.00 -29.25
CA VAL A 20 -1.87 -14.40 -30.13
C VAL A 20 -3.24 -14.32 -29.40
N SER A 21 -4.28 -13.95 -30.14
CA SER A 21 -5.72 -14.05 -29.81
C SER A 21 -6.34 -15.41 -30.17
N GLY A 22 -7.34 -15.92 -29.42
CA GLY A 22 -8.28 -16.93 -29.97
C GLY A 22 -9.14 -17.80 -29.02
N LEU A 23 -10.41 -17.37 -28.82
CA LEU A 23 -11.69 -18.11 -28.95
C LEU A 23 -12.12 -19.32 -28.06
N LEU A 24 -13.32 -19.13 -27.47
CA LEU A 24 -14.50 -20.02 -27.28
C LEU A 24 -14.83 -20.67 -25.91
N ALA A 25 -15.94 -20.12 -25.37
CA ALA A 25 -17.15 -20.78 -24.85
C ALA A 25 -17.20 -21.37 -23.41
N VAL A 26 -18.10 -20.74 -22.64
CA VAL A 26 -19.11 -21.26 -21.68
C VAL A 26 -19.08 -20.46 -20.38
N VAL A 27 -20.23 -19.83 -20.10
CA VAL A 27 -20.53 -19.00 -18.92
C VAL A 27 -20.62 -19.88 -17.66
N PRO A 28 -20.04 -19.42 -16.55
CA PRO A 28 -20.82 -19.16 -15.35
C PRO A 28 -20.81 -17.66 -15.06
N ALA A 29 -21.87 -17.18 -14.41
CA ALA A 29 -22.09 -15.76 -14.09
C ALA A 29 -20.80 -15.05 -13.64
N PRO A 30 -20.55 -13.80 -14.08
CA PRO A 30 -19.37 -13.10 -13.63
C PRO A 30 -19.49 -12.89 -12.11
N LEU A 31 -18.65 -13.60 -11.35
CA LEU A 31 -17.97 -12.95 -10.25
C LEU A 31 -17.48 -11.63 -10.85
N ARG A 32 -17.91 -10.48 -10.30
CA ARG A 32 -17.37 -9.16 -10.66
C ARG A 32 -15.87 -9.21 -10.34
N ALA A 33 -15.10 -9.76 -11.28
CA ALA A 33 -13.66 -9.73 -11.27
C ALA A 33 -13.28 -8.26 -11.37
N TRP A 34 -12.40 -7.84 -10.47
CA TRP A 34 -11.72 -6.56 -10.55
C TRP A 34 -11.10 -6.42 -11.95
N SER A 35 -11.72 -5.64 -12.83
CA SER A 35 -11.19 -5.33 -14.15
C SER A 35 -10.83 -3.86 -14.21
N GLU A 36 -9.60 -3.52 -13.82
CA GLU A 36 -9.08 -2.14 -13.90
C GLU A 36 -7.78 -2.10 -14.71
N PHE A 37 -7.96 -2.08 -16.03
CA PHE A 37 -7.03 -1.37 -16.91
C PHE A 37 -7.84 -0.35 -17.71
N GLY A 38 -7.97 0.86 -17.15
CA GLY A 38 -8.12 2.05 -17.97
C GLY A 38 -6.87 2.17 -18.84
N THR A 39 -7.07 2.34 -20.14
CA THR A 39 -6.00 2.57 -21.11
C THR A 39 -5.20 3.81 -20.75
N GLU A 40 -3.87 3.71 -20.82
CA GLU A 40 -2.92 4.81 -20.75
C GLU A 40 -3.35 5.95 -21.71
N ALA A 41 -3.76 7.07 -21.14
CA ALA A 41 -3.69 8.37 -21.77
C ALA A 41 -3.51 9.41 -20.66
N ASP A 42 -2.31 9.99 -20.60
CA ASP A 42 -1.99 11.19 -19.83
C ASP A 42 -2.91 12.34 -20.23
N GLU A 43 -3.70 12.84 -19.30
CA GLU A 43 -3.91 14.28 -19.13
C GLU A 43 -3.96 14.58 -17.62
N PRO A 44 -3.22 15.60 -17.12
CA PRO A 44 -3.36 16.02 -15.73
C PRO A 44 -4.75 16.67 -15.56
N GLU A 45 -5.69 15.92 -14.98
CA GLU A 45 -6.99 16.44 -14.59
C GLU A 45 -6.83 17.55 -13.55
N THR A 46 -7.37 18.72 -13.89
CA THR A 46 -7.69 19.86 -13.01
C THR A 46 -7.99 19.41 -11.57
N PRO A 47 -7.45 20.04 -10.51
CA PRO A 47 -7.69 19.62 -9.13
C PRO A 47 -9.20 19.64 -8.83
N ALA A 48 -9.79 18.45 -8.80
CA ALA A 48 -11.21 18.24 -8.62
C ALA A 48 -11.58 18.42 -7.15
N THR A 49 -12.55 19.28 -6.88
CA THR A 49 -13.16 19.55 -5.57
C THR A 49 -14.17 18.47 -5.14
N GLY A 50 -13.98 17.22 -5.60
CA GLY A 50 -14.76 16.06 -5.19
C GLY A 50 -14.21 15.40 -3.92
N PRO A 51 -14.89 14.36 -3.36
CA PRO A 51 -14.34 13.60 -2.25
C PRO A 51 -13.03 12.95 -2.69
N GLU A 52 -11.91 13.39 -2.11
CA GLU A 52 -10.55 12.97 -2.48
C GLU A 52 -10.30 11.46 -2.39
N ILE A 53 -11.21 10.71 -1.75
CA ILE A 53 -11.15 9.26 -1.57
C ILE A 53 -12.41 8.64 -2.14
N VAL A 54 -12.28 7.93 -3.26
CA VAL A 54 -13.40 7.28 -3.94
C VAL A 54 -13.98 6.14 -3.10
N GLU A 55 -13.12 5.23 -2.62
CA GLU A 55 -13.52 4.06 -1.83
C GLU A 55 -14.04 4.47 -0.45
N PRO A 56 -15.34 4.22 -0.15
CA PRO A 56 -15.96 4.58 1.12
C PRO A 56 -15.25 4.01 2.35
N PHE A 57 -14.72 2.79 2.29
CA PHE A 57 -13.99 2.19 3.41
C PHE A 57 -12.76 3.02 3.81
N PHE A 58 -11.93 3.42 2.85
CA PHE A 58 -10.77 4.26 3.11
C PHE A 58 -11.18 5.66 3.55
N ALA A 59 -12.23 6.23 2.92
CA ALA A 59 -12.76 7.53 3.31
C ALA A 59 -13.22 7.55 4.78
N PHE A 60 -13.84 6.47 5.24
CA PHE A 60 -14.25 6.30 6.63
C PHE A 60 -13.04 6.30 7.58
N LEU A 61 -12.02 5.47 7.31
CA LEU A 61 -10.83 5.36 8.16
C LEU A 61 -10.04 6.68 8.24
N VAL A 62 -9.80 7.32 7.09
CA VAL A 62 -9.11 8.62 7.05
C VAL A 62 -9.95 9.69 7.76
N GLY A 63 -11.27 9.70 7.56
CA GLY A 63 -12.18 10.61 8.24
C GLY A 63 -12.15 10.47 9.77
N LEU A 64 -12.08 9.25 10.29
CA LEU A 64 -11.92 9.00 11.73
C LEU A 64 -10.61 9.57 12.27
N ALA A 65 -9.51 9.36 11.55
CA ALA A 65 -8.20 9.88 11.94
C ALA A 65 -8.19 11.42 11.93
N ASP A 66 -8.71 12.03 10.86
CA ASP A 66 -8.78 13.48 10.67
C ASP A 66 -9.63 14.18 11.71
N ALA A 67 -10.79 13.61 12.05
CA ALA A 67 -11.65 14.12 13.11
C ALA A 67 -11.16 13.78 14.54
N ASP A 68 -10.04 13.09 14.70
CA ASP A 68 -9.59 12.47 15.96
C ASP A 68 -10.68 11.67 16.67
N SER A 69 -11.59 11.05 15.91
CA SER A 69 -12.71 10.31 16.45
C SER A 69 -12.23 9.03 17.14
N LEU A 70 -12.71 8.76 18.35
CA LEU A 70 -12.41 7.55 19.09
C LEU A 70 -13.68 6.74 19.26
N GLY A 71 -13.53 5.42 19.31
CA GLY A 71 -14.66 4.52 19.47
C GLY A 71 -14.44 3.17 18.82
N ALA A 72 -15.55 2.48 18.63
CA ALA A 72 -15.58 1.23 17.90
C ALA A 72 -16.79 1.16 17.00
N TRP A 73 -16.60 0.55 15.83
CA TRP A 73 -17.56 0.46 14.75
C TRP A 73 -17.59 -0.96 14.25
N SER A 74 -18.79 -1.50 14.08
CA SER A 74 -19.02 -2.80 13.45
C SER A 74 -19.06 -2.68 11.93
N GLY A 75 -19.05 -3.82 11.23
CA GLY A 75 -19.34 -3.85 9.79
C GLY A 75 -20.72 -3.27 9.44
N ALA A 76 -21.70 -3.38 10.34
CA ALA A 76 -23.03 -2.80 10.14
C ALA A 76 -23.02 -1.26 10.21
N ASP A 77 -22.26 -0.68 11.15
CA ASP A 77 -22.08 0.78 11.25
C ASP A 77 -21.41 1.32 9.98
N LEU A 78 -20.40 0.61 9.49
CA LEU A 78 -19.68 0.95 8.28
C LEU A 78 -20.57 0.84 7.02
N ALA A 79 -21.37 -0.22 6.92
CA ALA A 79 -22.34 -0.37 5.83
C ALA A 79 -23.41 0.74 5.84
N ALA A 80 -23.90 1.12 7.02
CA ALA A 80 -24.83 2.23 7.18
C ALA A 80 -24.20 3.57 6.77
N TRP A 81 -22.95 3.81 7.17
CA TRP A 81 -22.20 5.00 6.77
C TRP A 81 -21.97 5.06 5.26
N THR A 82 -21.54 3.96 4.65
CA THR A 82 -21.34 3.84 3.20
C THR A 82 -22.65 4.10 2.44
N ALA A 83 -23.76 3.49 2.87
CA ALA A 83 -25.08 3.70 2.28
C ALA A 83 -25.54 5.17 2.40
N ALA A 84 -25.31 5.80 3.56
CA ALA A 84 -25.63 7.22 3.77
C ALA A 84 -24.80 8.16 2.88
N SER A 85 -23.60 7.76 2.49
CA SER A 85 -22.77 8.50 1.54
C SER A 85 -23.25 8.39 0.08
N GLY A 86 -24.20 7.50 -0.20
CA GLY A 86 -24.70 7.24 -1.56
C GLY A 86 -23.69 6.53 -2.47
N ARG A 87 -22.62 5.97 -1.92
CA ARG A 87 -21.54 5.29 -2.65
C ARG A 87 -21.58 3.78 -2.41
N GLU A 88 -21.14 3.01 -3.40
CA GLU A 88 -20.88 1.58 -3.27
C GLU A 88 -19.43 1.37 -2.81
N SER A 89 -19.18 0.41 -1.92
CA SER A 89 -17.83 0.03 -1.51
C SER A 89 -17.39 -1.23 -2.25
N ARG A 90 -16.17 -1.21 -2.78
CA ARG A 90 -15.53 -2.39 -3.36
C ARG A 90 -14.93 -3.29 -2.29
N PHE A 91 -14.65 -2.72 -1.12
CA PHE A 91 -14.23 -3.48 0.04
C PHE A 91 -15.40 -4.34 0.55
N PRO A 92 -15.18 -5.63 0.87
CA PRO A 92 -16.24 -6.50 1.34
C PRO A 92 -16.61 -6.15 2.79
N LEU A 93 -17.46 -5.14 2.99
CA LEU A 93 -17.83 -4.61 4.31
C LEU A 93 -18.40 -5.68 5.26
N THR A 94 -18.99 -6.74 4.72
CA THR A 94 -19.51 -7.89 5.48
C THR A 94 -18.42 -8.71 6.16
N GLU A 95 -17.17 -8.60 5.69
CA GLU A 95 -16.01 -9.24 6.30
C GLU A 95 -15.48 -8.45 7.50
N VAL A 96 -15.88 -7.18 7.67
CA VAL A 96 -15.45 -6.36 8.80
C VAL A 96 -16.29 -6.72 10.03
N VAL A 97 -15.64 -7.30 11.04
CA VAL A 97 -16.27 -7.55 12.34
C VAL A 97 -16.24 -6.28 13.18
N ARG A 98 -15.07 -5.66 13.29
CA ARG A 98 -14.86 -4.50 14.17
C ARG A 98 -13.70 -3.63 13.71
N ILE A 99 -13.88 -2.33 13.78
CA ILE A 99 -12.84 -1.31 13.76
C ILE A 99 -12.87 -0.64 15.13
N GLU A 100 -11.73 -0.49 15.77
CA GLU A 100 -11.60 0.23 17.03
C GLU A 100 -10.43 1.20 16.95
N ARG A 101 -10.66 2.43 17.40
CA ARG A 101 -9.62 3.44 17.57
C ARG A 101 -9.72 4.00 18.98
N ARG A 102 -8.65 3.84 19.76
CA ARG A 102 -8.60 4.22 21.19
C ARG A 102 -7.38 5.07 21.50
N ARG A 103 -7.39 5.73 22.65
CA ARG A 103 -6.18 6.40 23.15
C ARG A 103 -5.07 5.36 23.39
N PRO A 104 -3.81 5.73 23.11
CA PRO A 104 -2.71 4.81 23.25
C PRO A 104 -2.49 4.45 24.72
N GLN A 105 -1.99 3.24 24.95
CA GLN A 105 -1.54 2.84 26.28
C GLN A 105 -0.33 3.68 26.72
N PRO A 106 -0.22 4.08 28.01
CA PRO A 106 0.87 4.93 28.50
C PRO A 106 2.28 4.37 28.24
N GLU A 107 2.43 3.05 28.29
CA GLU A 107 3.69 2.33 28.03
C GLU A 107 4.24 2.49 26.60
N ARG A 108 3.44 3.00 25.66
CA ARG A 108 3.84 3.21 24.26
C ARG A 108 4.60 4.52 24.03
N ALA A 109 4.69 5.39 25.05
CA ALA A 109 5.38 6.66 24.94
C ALA A 109 6.87 6.47 24.62
N GLY A 110 7.33 7.06 23.51
CA GLY A 110 8.74 7.06 23.11
C GLY A 110 9.22 5.85 22.30
N ARG A 111 8.38 4.83 22.05
CA ARG A 111 8.78 3.63 21.28
C ARG A 111 9.20 3.96 19.84
N PHE A 112 8.46 4.82 19.15
CA PHE A 112 8.61 5.03 17.70
C PHE A 112 9.43 6.27 17.33
N GLY A 113 9.85 7.08 18.31
CA GLY A 113 10.34 8.44 18.11
C GLY A 113 9.20 9.47 18.20
N PRO A 114 8.29 9.58 17.20
CA PRO A 114 7.11 10.42 17.29
C PRO A 114 6.12 9.93 18.37
N PRO A 115 5.25 10.82 18.88
CA PRO A 115 4.19 10.42 19.79
C PRO A 115 3.18 9.50 19.09
N VAL A 116 2.79 8.45 19.79
CA VAL A 116 1.63 7.63 19.42
C VAL A 116 0.37 8.43 19.77
N ARG A 117 -0.52 8.60 18.80
CA ARG A 117 -1.76 9.36 18.92
C ARG A 117 -2.95 8.48 19.27
N ALA A 118 -3.00 7.27 18.71
CA ALA A 118 -4.05 6.30 18.92
C ALA A 118 -3.57 4.88 18.63
N ASP A 119 -4.24 3.92 19.25
CA ASP A 119 -4.13 2.51 18.88
C ASP A 119 -5.35 2.14 18.03
N TRP A 120 -5.10 1.40 16.97
CA TRP A 120 -6.11 0.87 16.06
C TRP A 120 -6.16 -0.65 16.16
N ARG A 121 -7.37 -1.19 16.07
CA ARG A 121 -7.62 -2.62 15.88
C ARG A 121 -8.65 -2.80 14.79
N LEU A 122 -8.26 -3.49 13.72
CA LEU A 122 -9.16 -3.96 12.67
C LEU A 122 -9.33 -5.46 12.82
N GLU A 123 -10.56 -5.93 12.96
CA GLU A 123 -10.91 -7.33 13.02
C GLU A 123 -11.81 -7.70 11.84
N LEU A 124 -11.38 -8.71 11.11
CA LEU A 124 -12.10 -9.35 10.01
C LEU A 124 -12.74 -10.66 10.49
N ALA A 125 -13.72 -11.16 9.74
CA ALA A 125 -14.41 -12.41 10.04
C ALA A 125 -13.46 -13.62 10.01
N ALA A 126 -12.52 -13.59 9.07
CA ALA A 126 -11.44 -14.56 8.92
C ALA A 126 -10.19 -13.88 8.37
N ALA A 127 -9.04 -14.57 8.47
CA ALA A 127 -7.88 -14.20 7.68
C ALA A 127 -8.24 -14.26 6.19
N GLN A 128 -7.75 -13.30 5.41
CA GLN A 128 -8.06 -13.18 3.99
C GLN A 128 -6.86 -13.67 3.18
N ASP A 129 -7.16 -14.43 2.14
CA ASP A 129 -6.23 -14.78 1.07
C ASP A 129 -6.92 -14.43 -0.25
N ARG A 130 -6.41 -13.42 -0.93
CA ARG A 130 -7.02 -12.84 -2.15
C ARG A 130 -5.97 -12.79 -3.25
N PRO A 131 -6.35 -12.89 -4.53
CA PRO A 131 -5.43 -12.57 -5.61
C PRO A 131 -4.88 -11.15 -5.45
N MET A 132 -3.64 -10.91 -5.89
CA MET A 132 -3.08 -9.55 -5.88
C MET A 132 -4.01 -8.56 -6.61
N PRO A 133 -4.09 -7.29 -6.17
CA PRO A 133 -5.06 -6.31 -6.67
C PRO A 133 -4.79 -5.82 -8.11
N TYR A 134 -3.77 -6.35 -8.78
CA TYR A 134 -3.44 -6.06 -10.17
C TYR A 134 -3.29 -7.37 -10.96
N SER A 135 -3.51 -7.30 -12.28
CA SER A 135 -3.28 -8.45 -13.15
C SER A 135 -2.30 -8.09 -14.28
N ILE A 136 -1.43 -9.02 -14.65
CA ILE A 136 -0.53 -8.88 -15.78
C ILE A 136 -1.06 -9.81 -16.86
N LEU A 137 -1.56 -9.26 -17.97
CA LEU A 137 -2.16 -10.03 -19.06
C LEU A 137 -3.34 -10.92 -18.60
N GLY A 138 -4.12 -10.45 -17.62
CA GLY A 138 -5.26 -11.20 -17.04
C GLY A 138 -4.87 -12.22 -15.97
N TYR A 139 -3.59 -12.31 -15.60
CA TYR A 139 -3.07 -13.16 -14.53
C TYR A 139 -2.78 -12.34 -13.27
N HIS A 140 -3.27 -12.75 -12.10
CA HIS A 140 -2.91 -12.11 -10.83
C HIS A 140 -1.60 -12.73 -10.32
N PRO A 141 -0.52 -11.92 -10.14
CA PRO A 141 0.82 -12.43 -9.86
C PRO A 141 1.04 -12.80 -8.39
N GLY A 142 0.19 -13.69 -7.88
CA GLY A 142 0.26 -14.23 -6.54
C GLY A 142 -0.91 -13.78 -5.67
N SER A 143 -0.68 -13.68 -4.36
CA SER A 143 -1.73 -13.43 -3.36
C SER A 143 -1.41 -12.26 -2.42
N LEU A 144 -2.46 -11.58 -1.97
CA LEU A 144 -2.49 -10.69 -0.84
C LEU A 144 -3.08 -11.46 0.34
N ARG A 145 -2.28 -11.67 1.38
CA ARG A 145 -2.71 -12.30 2.63
C ARG A 145 -2.84 -11.27 3.73
N VAL A 146 -3.97 -11.28 4.44
CA VAL A 146 -4.26 -10.34 5.53
C VAL A 146 -4.67 -11.15 6.75
N ALA A 147 -4.00 -10.93 7.88
CA ALA A 147 -4.37 -11.57 9.13
C ALA A 147 -5.80 -11.19 9.54
N ARG A 148 -6.47 -12.07 10.28
CA ARG A 148 -7.81 -11.80 10.81
C ARG A 148 -7.86 -10.52 11.64
N VAL A 149 -6.82 -10.26 12.41
CA VAL A 149 -6.71 -9.08 13.28
C VAL A 149 -5.47 -8.32 12.89
N LEU A 150 -5.62 -7.01 12.67
CA LEU A 150 -4.53 -6.07 12.52
C LEU A 150 -4.54 -5.11 13.70
N GLU A 151 -3.39 -4.91 14.33
CA GLU A 151 -3.18 -3.94 15.40
C GLU A 151 -2.18 -2.90 14.92
N LEU A 152 -2.56 -1.62 14.98
CA LEU A 152 -1.72 -0.53 14.48
C LEU A 152 -1.52 0.57 15.51
N ALA A 153 -0.31 1.11 15.59
CA ALA A 153 -0.03 2.36 16.29
C ALA A 153 -0.11 3.53 15.29
N GLU A 154 -0.99 4.49 15.53
CA GLU A 154 -1.06 5.72 14.76
C GLU A 154 -0.06 6.74 15.32
N LEU A 155 1.01 6.98 14.58
CA LEU A 155 1.99 8.03 14.82
C LEU A 155 1.56 9.29 14.07
N ALA A 156 1.70 10.44 14.71
CA ALA A 156 1.42 11.73 14.09
C ALA A 156 2.68 12.59 14.09
N PRO A 157 3.63 12.38 13.15
CA PRO A 157 4.78 13.27 12.95
C PRO A 157 4.37 14.69 12.48
N LEU A 158 3.07 14.93 12.29
CA LEU A 158 2.48 16.23 11.94
C LEU A 158 3.03 16.76 10.62
N ALA A 159 3.71 17.90 10.65
CA ALA A 159 4.13 18.65 9.48
C ALA A 159 5.66 18.71 9.40
N PHE A 160 6.19 18.54 8.20
CA PHE A 160 7.61 18.63 7.91
C PHE A 160 7.83 18.96 6.43
N SER A 161 9.04 19.39 6.09
CA SER A 161 9.42 19.62 4.70
C SER A 161 10.21 18.42 4.17
N LEU A 162 9.95 18.06 2.91
CA LEU A 162 10.69 17.04 2.18
C LEU A 162 11.50 17.66 1.06
N GLU A 163 12.66 17.07 0.80
CA GLU A 163 13.48 17.37 -0.37
C GLU A 163 13.18 16.35 -1.46
N LEU A 164 12.70 16.83 -2.60
CA LEU A 164 12.44 16.04 -3.79
C LEU A 164 13.44 16.41 -4.89
N PRO A 165 13.93 15.43 -5.66
CA PRO A 165 14.65 15.74 -6.88
C PRO A 165 13.72 16.48 -7.86
N ALA A 166 14.24 17.53 -8.48
CA ALA A 166 13.62 18.26 -9.59
C ALA A 166 14.47 18.08 -10.87
N ASP A 167 13.99 18.64 -11.98
CA ASP A 167 14.75 18.65 -13.24
C ASP A 167 16.09 19.40 -13.06
N ASP A 168 17.10 19.04 -13.85
CA ASP A 168 18.45 19.64 -13.85
C ASP A 168 19.22 19.58 -12.51
N ASP A 169 19.14 18.46 -11.78
CA ASP A 169 19.79 18.25 -10.47
C ASP A 169 19.36 19.24 -9.37
N ALA A 170 18.28 20.01 -9.59
CA ALA A 170 17.73 20.90 -8.59
C ALA A 170 16.98 20.12 -7.49
N VAL A 171 16.86 20.73 -6.31
CA VAL A 171 16.07 20.19 -5.19
C VAL A 171 14.82 21.05 -5.02
N ARG A 172 13.64 20.43 -5.09
CA ARG A 172 12.36 21.06 -4.72
C ARG A 172 12.05 20.73 -3.28
N HIS A 173 11.78 21.74 -2.47
CA HIS A 173 11.22 21.56 -1.14
C HIS A 173 9.70 21.48 -1.24
N VAL A 174 9.11 20.43 -0.67
CA VAL A 174 7.67 20.24 -0.59
C VAL A 174 7.25 20.23 0.86
N GLN A 175 6.22 21.02 1.19
CA GLN A 175 5.66 21.06 2.53
C GLN A 175 4.61 19.96 2.70
N VAL A 176 4.81 19.12 3.72
CA VAL A 176 3.82 18.15 4.16
C VAL A 176 3.05 18.77 5.32
N ASP A 177 1.78 19.07 5.09
CA ASP A 177 0.92 19.79 6.04
C ASP A 177 0.44 18.88 7.17
N SER A 178 0.22 17.60 6.86
CA SER A 178 -0.07 16.57 7.84
C SER A 178 0.45 15.24 7.36
N CYS A 179 0.97 14.44 8.27
CA CYS A 179 1.43 13.09 8.02
C CYS A 179 1.02 12.20 9.21
N ARG A 180 0.48 11.03 8.89
CA ARG A 180 0.18 9.97 9.83
C ARG A 180 0.82 8.69 9.36
N VAL A 181 1.37 7.95 10.31
CA VAL A 181 1.95 6.63 10.06
C VAL A 181 1.21 5.62 10.92
N PHE A 182 0.71 4.57 10.31
CA PHE A 182 0.02 3.48 10.96
C PHE A 182 0.96 2.28 10.99
N ALA A 183 1.74 2.17 12.07
CA ALA A 183 2.72 1.11 12.26
C ALA A 183 2.01 -0.20 12.59
N LEU A 184 2.21 -1.27 11.81
CA LEU A 184 1.55 -2.56 11.97
C LEU A 184 2.26 -3.39 13.05
N GLU A 185 1.73 -3.35 14.27
CA GLU A 185 2.34 -3.99 15.44
C GLU A 185 1.88 -5.44 15.66
N GLY A 186 0.68 -5.78 15.17
CA GLY A 186 0.10 -7.10 15.32
C GLY A 186 -0.66 -7.53 14.07
N GLY A 187 -0.61 -8.82 13.76
CA GLY A 187 -1.10 -9.37 12.51
C GLY A 187 -0.12 -9.17 11.35
N HIS A 188 -0.57 -9.41 10.13
CA HIS A 188 0.24 -9.28 8.94
C HIS A 188 -0.58 -8.84 7.73
N VAL A 189 0.09 -8.14 6.81
CA VAL A 189 -0.37 -7.91 5.44
C VAL A 189 0.80 -8.29 4.53
N LEU A 190 0.63 -9.35 3.75
CA LEU A 190 1.68 -9.96 2.94
C LEU A 190 1.29 -9.92 1.47
N LEU A 191 2.25 -9.57 0.63
CA LEU A 191 2.19 -9.84 -0.80
C LEU A 191 3.09 -11.04 -1.06
N ASP A 192 2.51 -12.14 -1.51
CA ASP A 192 3.18 -13.40 -1.87
C ASP A 192 3.18 -13.48 -3.39
N ALA A 193 4.34 -13.27 -4.02
CA ALA A 193 4.49 -13.17 -5.47
C ALA A 193 4.81 -14.53 -6.09
N ASP A 194 4.20 -14.84 -7.23
CA ASP A 194 4.45 -16.12 -7.88
C ASP A 194 5.87 -16.23 -8.44
N GLY A 195 6.63 -17.21 -7.95
CA GLY A 195 8.05 -17.38 -8.31
C GLY A 195 8.33 -17.63 -9.80
N TRP A 196 7.37 -18.13 -10.59
CA TRP A 196 7.57 -18.29 -12.03
C TRP A 196 7.60 -16.94 -12.77
N LEU A 197 6.79 -15.98 -12.31
CA LEU A 197 6.77 -14.64 -12.88
C LEU A 197 8.01 -13.86 -12.42
N ASP A 198 8.42 -14.07 -11.18
CA ASP A 198 9.66 -13.49 -10.67
C ASP A 198 10.89 -13.97 -11.47
N ALA A 199 10.93 -15.25 -11.83
CA ALA A 199 11.96 -15.80 -12.72
C ALA A 199 11.95 -15.17 -14.13
N LEU A 200 10.78 -14.76 -14.62
CA LEU A 200 10.61 -14.14 -15.94
C LEU A 200 10.94 -12.64 -15.93
N LEU A 201 10.64 -11.95 -14.82
CA LEU A 201 10.89 -10.52 -14.64
C LEU A 201 12.26 -10.21 -14.01
N GLY A 202 13.07 -11.25 -13.74
CA GLY A 202 14.44 -11.11 -13.28
C GLY A 202 14.57 -10.70 -11.82
N ALA A 203 13.85 -11.37 -10.91
CA ALA A 203 13.86 -11.10 -9.46
C ALA A 203 13.23 -9.75 -9.06
N GLY A 204 12.33 -9.23 -9.90
CA GLY A 204 11.65 -7.95 -9.67
C GLY A 204 10.53 -8.01 -8.64
N LEU A 205 9.80 -9.14 -8.59
CA LEU A 205 8.62 -9.32 -7.76
C LEU A 205 8.99 -10.22 -6.57
N ASP A 206 9.28 -9.57 -5.44
CA ASP A 206 9.61 -10.28 -4.21
C ASP A 206 8.39 -10.31 -3.28
N ASP A 207 8.33 -11.36 -2.48
CA ASP A 207 7.40 -11.42 -1.36
C ASP A 207 7.66 -10.24 -0.45
N SER A 208 6.61 -9.60 0.03
CA SER A 208 6.78 -8.44 0.90
C SER A 208 5.86 -8.47 2.10
N TRP A 209 6.43 -8.08 3.24
CA TRP A 209 5.76 -7.91 4.51
C TRP A 209 5.52 -6.43 4.77
N THR A 210 4.26 -6.00 4.89
CA THR A 210 3.94 -4.61 5.20
C THR A 210 4.25 -4.28 6.65
N LEU A 211 5.03 -3.23 6.86
CA LEU A 211 5.39 -2.70 8.18
C LEU A 211 4.41 -1.63 8.66
N GLY A 212 3.78 -0.93 7.73
CA GLY A 212 2.83 0.10 8.06
C GLY A 212 2.34 0.87 6.85
N PHE A 213 1.38 1.73 7.10
CA PHE A 213 0.77 2.59 6.09
C PHE A 213 1.07 4.05 6.43
N VAL A 214 1.15 4.91 5.42
CA VAL A 214 1.39 6.33 5.60
C VAL A 214 0.33 7.09 4.81
N THR A 215 -0.28 8.08 5.45
CA THR A 215 -1.13 9.07 4.78
C THR A 215 -0.55 10.45 5.01
N ALA A 216 -0.43 11.25 3.96
CA ALA A 216 0.08 12.60 4.05
C ALA A 216 -0.77 13.56 3.21
N ARG A 217 -0.87 14.82 3.66
CA ARG A 217 -1.45 15.92 2.88
C ARG A 217 -0.36 16.89 2.48
N THR A 218 -0.35 17.27 1.20
CA THR A 218 0.54 18.31 0.67
C THR A 218 -0.14 19.05 -0.45
N GLU A 219 -0.05 20.37 -0.45
CA GLU A 219 -0.61 21.22 -1.53
C GLU A 219 -2.12 20.93 -1.77
N GLY A 220 -2.84 20.50 -0.73
CA GLY A 220 -4.25 20.12 -0.79
C GLY A 220 -4.53 18.70 -1.33
N GLU A 221 -3.50 17.90 -1.63
CA GLU A 221 -3.65 16.52 -2.09
C GLU A 221 -3.38 15.50 -0.98
N LEU A 222 -4.18 14.43 -0.95
CA LEU A 222 -3.96 13.29 -0.07
C LEU A 222 -3.13 12.21 -0.80
N VAL A 223 -2.04 11.79 -0.15
CA VAL A 223 -1.15 10.72 -0.61
C VAL A 223 -1.22 9.57 0.38
N GLY A 224 -1.42 8.35 -0.13
CA GLY A 224 -1.36 7.12 0.65
C GLY A 224 -0.20 6.25 0.17
N LEU A 225 0.47 5.54 1.08
CA LEU A 225 1.42 4.50 0.70
C LEU A 225 1.50 3.39 1.75
N ALA A 226 1.91 2.21 1.31
CA ALA A 226 2.35 1.12 2.17
C ALA A 226 3.88 1.05 2.17
N VAL A 227 4.47 0.81 3.35
CA VAL A 227 5.90 0.56 3.52
C VAL A 227 6.09 -0.90 3.87
N SER A 228 6.89 -1.61 3.09
CA SER A 228 7.13 -3.06 3.25
C SER A 228 8.63 -3.40 3.29
N LEU A 229 8.92 -4.63 3.70
CA LEU A 229 10.21 -5.31 3.63
C LEU A 229 10.08 -6.60 2.82
N GLY A 230 11.02 -6.82 1.90
CA GLY A 230 11.22 -8.09 1.22
C GLY A 230 11.84 -9.15 2.13
N ARG A 231 11.91 -10.40 1.67
CA ARG A 231 12.52 -11.51 2.44
C ARG A 231 14.01 -11.30 2.69
N ASP A 232 14.70 -10.65 1.76
CA ASP A 232 16.12 -10.30 1.83
C ASP A 232 16.39 -8.99 2.59
N GLY A 233 15.35 -8.38 3.18
CA GLY A 233 15.43 -7.07 3.81
C GLY A 233 15.33 -5.89 2.83
N ARG A 234 15.06 -6.14 1.54
CA ARG A 234 14.86 -5.09 0.53
C ARG A 234 13.70 -4.19 0.93
N ARG A 235 13.94 -2.89 0.81
CA ARG A 235 12.95 -1.85 1.13
C ARG A 235 11.99 -1.69 -0.03
N ILE A 236 10.71 -1.99 0.19
CA ILE A 236 9.64 -1.89 -0.82
C ILE A 236 8.62 -0.85 -0.36
N TYR A 237 8.10 -0.04 -1.27
CA TYR A 237 6.94 0.81 -0.99
C TYR A 237 5.98 0.76 -2.17
N GLY A 238 4.68 0.93 -1.90
CA GLY A 238 3.66 1.05 -2.92
C GLY A 238 2.81 2.27 -2.63
N GLU A 239 2.69 3.18 -3.59
CA GLU A 239 1.79 4.33 -3.45
C GLU A 239 0.36 3.93 -3.83
N PHE A 240 -0.60 4.50 -3.12
CA PHE A 240 -2.02 4.37 -3.38
C PHE A 240 -2.61 5.74 -3.74
N ASP A 241 -3.18 5.81 -4.93
CA ASP A 241 -3.98 6.95 -5.37
C ASP A 241 -5.42 6.75 -4.89
N PHE A 242 -5.85 7.54 -3.90
CA PHE A 242 -7.20 7.46 -3.35
C PHE A 242 -8.30 7.98 -4.28
N ARG A 243 -7.95 8.84 -5.24
CA ARG A 243 -8.90 9.38 -6.22
C ARG A 243 -9.15 8.37 -7.34
N ALA A 244 -8.10 7.71 -7.81
CA ALA A 244 -8.23 6.64 -8.79
C ALA A 244 -8.54 5.27 -8.16
N ASP A 245 -8.42 5.17 -6.83
CA ASP A 245 -8.55 3.94 -6.04
C ASP A 245 -7.64 2.83 -6.61
N LYS A 246 -6.37 3.19 -6.84
CA LYS A 246 -5.39 2.40 -7.60
C LYS A 246 -4.01 2.43 -6.95
N VAL A 247 -3.30 1.30 -7.01
CA VAL A 247 -1.87 1.21 -6.64
C VAL A 247 -0.98 1.70 -7.80
N LEU A 248 -0.05 2.60 -7.51
CA LEU A 248 0.94 3.10 -8.46
C LEU A 248 2.27 2.34 -8.27
N ALA A 249 2.66 1.53 -9.25
CA ALA A 249 3.79 0.60 -9.15
C ALA A 249 5.16 1.27 -8.91
N HIS A 250 5.39 2.46 -9.49
CA HIS A 250 6.64 3.21 -9.32
C HIS A 250 6.52 4.36 -8.33
N GLY A 251 5.29 4.67 -7.89
CA GLY A 251 4.95 5.85 -7.12
C GLY A 251 5.44 7.16 -7.74
N ARG A 252 5.04 8.26 -7.12
CA ARG A 252 5.50 9.62 -7.40
C ARG A 252 6.73 9.91 -6.54
N PRO A 253 7.61 10.86 -6.95
CA PRO A 253 8.80 11.22 -6.16
C PRO A 253 8.50 11.54 -4.69
N LEU A 254 7.34 12.15 -4.44
CA LEU A 254 6.85 12.45 -3.09
C LEU A 254 6.63 11.19 -2.24
N ALA A 255 5.98 10.15 -2.79
CA ALA A 255 5.74 8.91 -2.08
C ALA A 255 7.06 8.20 -1.73
N ASN A 256 8.05 8.23 -2.64
CA ASN A 256 9.39 7.74 -2.33
C ASN A 256 10.00 8.47 -1.14
N ALA A 257 10.01 9.81 -1.15
CA ALA A 257 10.54 10.61 -0.06
C ALA A 257 9.81 10.36 1.27
N LEU A 258 8.48 10.29 1.27
CA LEU A 258 7.66 9.92 2.43
C LEU A 258 8.02 8.52 2.95
N SER A 259 8.22 7.55 2.06
CA SER A 259 8.60 6.18 2.45
C SER A 259 9.98 6.16 3.13
N ARG A 260 10.95 6.94 2.64
CA ARG A 260 12.29 7.03 3.24
C ARG A 260 12.24 7.63 4.64
N THR A 261 11.50 8.73 4.80
CA THR A 261 11.33 9.40 6.10
C THR A 261 10.59 8.51 7.11
N SER A 262 9.49 7.89 6.68
CA SER A 262 8.65 7.07 7.59
C SER A 262 9.31 5.77 8.04
N ARG A 263 10.26 5.22 7.27
CA ARG A 263 11.01 4.02 7.67
C ARG A 263 11.80 4.20 8.97
N ALA A 264 12.24 5.40 9.30
CA ALA A 264 12.92 5.65 10.57
C ALA A 264 12.00 5.37 11.79
N TRP A 265 10.69 5.48 11.60
CA TRP A 265 9.70 5.18 12.63
C TRP A 265 9.26 3.71 12.59
N LEU A 266 9.26 3.10 11.40
CA LEU A 266 8.91 1.70 11.16
C LEU A 266 10.12 0.74 11.23
N ASP A 267 11.13 1.06 12.04
CA ASP A 267 12.38 0.31 12.08
C ASP A 267 12.26 -0.98 12.92
N VAL A 268 12.24 -2.12 12.25
CA VAL A 268 12.24 -3.46 12.87
C VAL A 268 13.51 -3.67 13.71
N ALA A 269 14.68 -3.24 13.22
CA ALA A 269 15.95 -3.46 13.90
C ALA A 269 16.06 -2.69 15.22
N ALA A 270 15.31 -1.59 15.35
CA ALA A 270 15.17 -0.83 16.58
C ALA A 270 14.19 -1.47 17.60
N GLY A 271 13.50 -2.56 17.24
CA GLY A 271 12.47 -3.19 18.06
C GLY A 271 11.12 -2.47 18.05
N ASN A 272 10.93 -1.53 17.11
CA ASN A 272 9.69 -0.77 16.99
C ASN A 272 8.54 -1.65 16.50
N LEU A 273 8.87 -2.69 15.73
CA LEU A 273 7.93 -3.62 15.11
C LEU A 273 8.38 -5.08 15.35
N PRO A 274 7.46 -6.05 15.30
CA PRO A 274 7.84 -7.46 15.31
C PRO A 274 8.72 -7.80 14.09
N ASP A 275 9.57 -8.82 14.24
CA ASP A 275 10.41 -9.31 13.16
C ASP A 275 9.52 -9.97 12.09
N PRO A 276 9.51 -9.46 10.84
CA PRO A 276 8.76 -10.11 9.78
C PRO A 276 9.35 -11.50 9.52
N TRP A 277 8.52 -12.43 9.05
CA TRP A 277 8.94 -13.79 8.68
C TRP A 277 9.31 -14.74 9.83
N VAL A 278 9.22 -14.31 11.10
CA VAL A 278 9.36 -15.17 12.27
C VAL A 278 7.97 -15.58 12.76
N GLU A 279 7.45 -16.70 12.24
CA GLU A 279 6.25 -17.38 12.77
C GLU A 279 6.62 -18.52 13.73
#